data_AF-A0A4P0YH95-F1
#
_entry.id   AF-A0A4P0YH95-F1
#
_cell.length_a   1.000
_cell.length_b   1.000
_cell.length_c   1.000
_cell.angle_alpha   90.00
_cell.angle_beta   90.00
_cell.angle_gamma   90.00
#
_symmetry.space_group_name_H-M   'P 1'
#
loop_
_entity.id
_entity.type
_entity.pdbx_description
1 polymer ?
#
loop_
_entity_poly.entity_id
_entity_poly.type
_entity_poly.pdbx_seq_one_letter_code
_entity_poly.pdbx_strand_id
1 'polypeptide(L)'
;MEGDGKRINYSQPAGIFQTLRDCQALKVLFPEIDALYGVPAPAKWHPEIDTGLHTLMTVTMAAMLSPDVDVRFATLCHDLGKGLTPKALWPRHHGHGPAGVKLVEQLCARLRVPNDIRDLAKLVAEYHDLIHTLPILQPKTLVKLFDSIDAWRKPQRVQQIALTSEADVRGRTGFEASDYPQGRLLLEAWEVAQSVSTKEVVAAGFKGAEIREELTRRRIAAVAQWKEQRCPQPQG
;
A
#
# COMPACT_ATOMS: atom_id res chain seq x y z
N MET A 1 -41.65 -22.30 -2.67
CA MET A 1 -40.99 -21.14 -3.29
C MET A 1 -39.59 -21.06 -2.71
N GLU A 2 -38.63 -21.57 -3.47
CA GLU A 2 -37.20 -21.54 -3.13
C GLU A 2 -36.70 -20.10 -3.19
N GLY A 3 -36.32 -19.57 -2.03
CA GLY A 3 -35.53 -18.35 -1.94
C GLY A 3 -34.06 -18.72 -2.06
N ASP A 4 -33.45 -18.30 -3.16
CA ASP A 4 -32.05 -18.51 -3.51
C ASP A 4 -31.15 -17.83 -2.48
N GLY A 5 -30.86 -18.54 -1.40
CA GLY A 5 -29.99 -18.09 -0.33
C GLY A 5 -28.55 -18.09 -0.82
N LYS A 6 -28.11 -16.98 -1.42
CA LYS A 6 -26.68 -16.68 -1.57
C LYS A 6 -26.03 -16.82 -0.19
N ARG A 7 -25.37 -17.95 0.04
CA ARG A 7 -24.58 -18.17 1.25
C ARG A 7 -23.48 -17.11 1.27
N ILE A 8 -23.64 -16.10 2.13
CA ILE A 8 -22.58 -15.15 2.44
C ILE A 8 -21.47 -15.96 3.09
N ASN A 9 -20.33 -16.08 2.40
CA ASN A 9 -19.19 -16.77 2.94
C ASN A 9 -18.46 -15.85 3.93
N TYR A 10 -18.77 -15.98 5.22
CA TYR A 10 -18.15 -15.19 6.30
C TYR A 10 -16.64 -15.43 6.48
N SER A 11 -16.06 -16.45 5.81
CA SER A 11 -14.59 -16.62 5.78
C SER A 11 -13.88 -15.64 4.84
N GLN A 12 -14.64 -14.93 3.99
CA GLN A 12 -14.12 -13.94 3.05
C GLN A 12 -14.43 -12.53 3.54
N PRO A 13 -13.44 -11.63 3.70
CA PRO A 13 -13.66 -10.26 4.17
C PRO A 13 -14.79 -9.52 3.46
N ALA A 14 -14.91 -9.67 2.14
CA ALA A 14 -15.98 -9.05 1.35
C ALA A 14 -17.39 -9.40 1.81
N GLY A 15 -17.64 -10.64 2.26
CA GLY A 15 -18.97 -11.08 2.72
C GLY A 15 -19.43 -10.35 3.99
N ILE A 16 -18.49 -10.09 4.91
CA ILE A 16 -18.76 -9.35 6.15
C ILE A 16 -19.13 -7.91 5.83
N PHE A 17 -18.33 -7.22 5.02
CA PHE A 17 -18.59 -5.82 4.66
C PHE A 17 -19.86 -5.63 3.83
N GLN A 18 -20.18 -6.58 2.93
CA GLN A 18 -21.45 -6.56 2.21
C GLN A 18 -22.64 -6.70 3.16
N THR A 19 -22.58 -7.64 4.11
CA THR A 19 -23.63 -7.82 5.13
C THR A 19 -23.83 -6.53 5.94
N LEU A 20 -22.73 -5.91 6.38
CA LEU A 20 -22.77 -4.63 7.11
C LEU A 20 -23.41 -3.52 6.26
N ARG A 21 -23.17 -3.50 4.95
CA ARG A 21 -23.76 -2.52 4.04
C ARG A 21 -25.26 -2.76 3.87
N ASP A 22 -25.66 -4.00 3.64
CA ASP A 22 -27.06 -4.39 3.41
C ASP A 22 -27.95 -4.06 4.62
N CYS A 23 -27.42 -4.22 5.83
CA CYS A 23 -28.12 -3.84 7.07
C CYS A 23 -27.86 -2.39 7.53
N GLN A 24 -27.19 -1.58 6.71
CA GLN A 24 -26.81 -0.19 7.00
C GLN A 24 -25.94 0.00 8.27
N ALA A 25 -25.29 -1.06 8.76
CA ALA A 25 -24.32 -0.96 9.84
C ALA A 25 -22.97 -0.40 9.36
N LEU A 26 -22.64 -0.55 8.08
CA LEU A 26 -21.36 -0.10 7.52
C LEU A 26 -21.17 1.42 7.70
N LYS A 27 -22.17 2.24 7.36
CA LYS A 27 -22.13 3.70 7.55
C LYS A 27 -21.94 4.14 9.00
N VAL A 28 -22.26 3.27 9.97
CA VAL A 28 -22.11 3.55 11.40
C VAL A 28 -20.74 3.10 11.90
N LEU A 29 -20.32 1.89 11.54
CA LEU A 29 -19.10 1.26 12.04
C LEU A 29 -17.85 1.70 11.25
N PHE A 30 -17.98 1.90 9.94
CA PHE A 30 -16.90 2.27 9.01
C PHE A 30 -17.40 3.31 7.99
N PRO A 31 -17.83 4.51 8.43
CA PRO A 31 -18.29 5.58 7.53
C PRO A 31 -17.27 5.93 6.43
N GLU A 32 -15.97 5.78 6.71
CA GLU A 32 -14.89 6.03 5.77
C GLU A 32 -14.89 5.03 4.60
N ILE A 33 -15.27 3.77 4.86
CA ILE A 33 -15.41 2.72 3.84
C ILE A 33 -16.73 2.89 3.09
N ASP A 34 -17.82 3.20 3.81
CA ASP A 34 -19.13 3.45 3.21
C ASP A 34 -19.07 4.59 2.16
N ALA A 35 -18.28 5.63 2.44
CA ALA A 35 -18.07 6.77 1.57
C ALA A 35 -17.33 6.47 0.25
N LEU A 36 -16.72 5.28 0.10
CA LEU A 36 -16.04 4.88 -1.14
C LEU A 36 -17.00 4.33 -2.20
N TYR A 37 -18.17 3.85 -1.79
CA TYR A 37 -19.16 3.33 -2.74
C TYR A 37 -19.73 4.46 -3.60
N GLY A 38 -19.77 4.24 -4.91
CA GLY A 38 -20.14 5.23 -5.91
C GLY A 38 -19.05 6.22 -6.27
N VAL A 39 -17.86 6.14 -5.66
CA VAL A 39 -16.69 6.95 -6.05
C VAL A 39 -15.98 6.26 -7.22
N PRO A 40 -15.96 6.85 -8.43
CA PRO A 40 -15.45 6.20 -9.63
C PRO A 40 -13.93 6.30 -9.74
N ALA A 41 -13.27 5.17 -9.94
CA ALA A 41 -11.88 5.04 -10.33
C ALA A 41 -11.72 4.94 -11.87
N PRO A 42 -10.52 5.19 -12.44
CA PRO A 42 -10.33 5.17 -13.88
C PRO A 42 -10.51 3.78 -14.49
N ALA A 43 -11.55 3.60 -15.32
CA ALA A 43 -11.94 2.31 -15.91
C ALA A 43 -10.80 1.56 -16.65
N LYS A 44 -9.83 2.29 -17.21
CA LYS A 44 -8.64 1.70 -17.87
C LYS A 44 -7.86 0.77 -16.93
N TRP A 45 -7.76 1.17 -15.65
CA TRP A 45 -6.96 0.47 -14.64
C TRP A 45 -7.84 -0.23 -13.61
N HIS A 46 -9.08 0.23 -13.43
CA HIS A 46 -10.05 -0.26 -12.46
C HIS A 46 -11.36 -0.60 -13.19
N PRO A 47 -11.46 -1.77 -13.85
CA PRO A 47 -12.64 -2.12 -14.65
C PRO A 47 -13.93 -2.21 -13.83
N GLU A 48 -13.82 -2.46 -12.52
CA GLU A 48 -14.93 -2.40 -11.56
C GLU A 48 -15.52 -1.00 -11.39
N ILE A 49 -14.75 0.05 -11.69
CA ILE A 49 -15.05 1.49 -11.55
C ILE A 49 -15.33 1.92 -10.10
N ASP A 50 -16.07 1.17 -9.32
CA ASP A 50 -16.47 1.54 -7.96
C ASP A 50 -15.35 1.30 -6.95
N THR A 51 -14.91 2.36 -6.26
CA THR A 51 -13.82 2.31 -5.28
C THR A 51 -14.19 1.46 -4.04
N GLY A 52 -15.46 1.43 -3.64
CA GLY A 52 -15.93 0.60 -2.53
C GLY A 52 -15.87 -0.89 -2.87
N LEU A 53 -16.31 -1.25 -4.08
CA LEU A 53 -16.16 -2.61 -4.61
C LEU A 53 -14.69 -3.01 -4.73
N HIS A 54 -13.86 -2.16 -5.33
CA HIS A 54 -12.40 -2.35 -5.43
C HIS A 54 -11.79 -2.64 -4.05
N THR A 55 -12.11 -1.83 -3.05
CA THR A 55 -11.61 -2.01 -1.68
C THR A 55 -11.90 -3.41 -1.13
N LEU A 56 -13.11 -3.96 -1.37
CA LEU A 56 -13.48 -5.30 -0.92
C LEU A 56 -12.77 -6.42 -1.69
N MET A 57 -12.59 -6.24 -3.00
CA MET A 57 -11.85 -7.18 -3.83
C MET A 57 -10.37 -7.22 -3.42
N THR A 58 -9.78 -6.06 -3.16
CA THR A 58 -8.40 -5.91 -2.70
C THR A 58 -8.15 -6.55 -1.34
N VAL A 59 -9.00 -6.33 -0.33
CA VAL A 59 -8.83 -6.98 0.98
C VAL A 59 -9.05 -8.50 0.91
N THR A 60 -9.89 -8.97 -0.02
CA THR A 60 -10.08 -10.39 -0.30
C THR A 60 -8.80 -10.99 -0.88
N MET A 61 -8.16 -10.32 -1.84
CA MET A 61 -6.87 -10.74 -2.38
C MET A 61 -5.76 -10.72 -1.30
N ALA A 62 -5.71 -9.67 -0.47
CA ALA A 62 -4.75 -9.60 0.64
C ALA A 62 -4.89 -10.78 1.62
N ALA A 63 -6.12 -11.24 1.88
CA ALA A 63 -6.37 -12.41 2.71
C ALA A 63 -5.88 -13.73 2.09
N MET A 64 -5.77 -13.79 0.76
CA MET A 64 -5.17 -14.93 0.04
C MET A 64 -3.65 -14.87 0.01
N LEU A 65 -3.08 -13.66 -0.04
CA LEU A 65 -1.63 -13.44 -0.11
C LEU A 65 -0.93 -13.52 1.26
N SER A 66 -1.64 -13.22 2.36
CA SER A 66 -1.07 -13.26 3.71
C SER A 66 -2.09 -13.66 4.78
N PRO A 67 -1.65 -14.47 5.78
CA PRO A 67 -2.47 -14.76 6.96
C PRO A 67 -2.52 -13.58 7.95
N ASP A 68 -1.70 -12.54 7.76
CA ASP A 68 -1.51 -11.48 8.75
C ASP A 68 -2.66 -10.46 8.74
N VAL A 69 -3.15 -10.15 9.93
CA VAL A 69 -4.26 -9.21 10.11
C VAL A 69 -3.86 -7.77 9.80
N ASP A 70 -2.60 -7.41 10.01
CA ASP A 70 -2.10 -6.06 9.77
C ASP A 70 -2.04 -5.74 8.27
N VAL A 71 -1.63 -6.69 7.42
CA VAL A 71 -1.69 -6.60 5.96
C VAL A 71 -3.14 -6.40 5.49
N ARG A 72 -4.07 -7.26 5.95
CA ARG A 72 -5.49 -7.14 5.58
C ARG A 72 -6.10 -5.80 6.00
N PHE A 73 -5.84 -5.36 7.23
CA PHE A 73 -6.37 -4.10 7.73
C PHE A 73 -5.75 -2.89 7.01
N ALA A 74 -4.45 -2.92 6.74
CA ALA A 74 -3.78 -1.86 5.99
C ALA A 74 -4.31 -1.78 4.55
N THR A 75 -4.53 -2.92 3.89
CA THR A 75 -5.19 -3.00 2.59
C THR A 75 -6.60 -2.42 2.62
N LEU A 76 -7.41 -2.74 3.63
CA LEU A 76 -8.77 -2.17 3.75
C LEU A 76 -8.76 -0.63 3.78
N CYS A 77 -7.67 -0.06 4.29
CA CYS A 77 -7.50 1.38 4.47
C CYS A 77 -6.85 2.12 3.29
N HIS A 78 -6.32 1.41 2.29
CA HIS A 78 -5.39 1.99 1.31
C HIS A 78 -6.00 3.19 0.55
N ASP A 79 -7.30 3.10 0.22
CA ASP A 79 -8.00 4.04 -0.66
C ASP A 79 -8.95 5.00 0.07
N LEU A 80 -8.99 5.01 1.42
CA LEU A 80 -9.96 5.83 2.17
C LEU A 80 -9.96 7.30 1.76
N GLY A 81 -8.79 7.84 1.38
CA GLY A 81 -8.65 9.22 0.94
C GLY A 81 -9.43 9.55 -0.35
N LYS A 82 -9.77 8.56 -1.19
CA LYS A 82 -10.57 8.79 -2.41
C LYS A 82 -11.96 9.34 -2.06
N GLY A 83 -12.53 8.94 -0.91
CA GLY A 83 -13.79 9.45 -0.39
C GLY A 83 -13.79 10.96 -0.09
N LEU A 84 -12.61 11.58 0.08
CA LEU A 84 -12.47 13.03 0.26
C LEU A 84 -12.30 13.80 -1.06
N THR A 85 -12.13 13.11 -2.19
CA THR A 85 -11.85 13.77 -3.46
C THR A 85 -13.10 14.51 -3.95
N PRO A 86 -13.04 15.83 -4.22
CA PRO A 86 -14.12 16.56 -4.85
C PRO A 86 -14.54 15.95 -6.19
N LYS A 87 -15.84 15.89 -6.48
CA LYS A 87 -16.38 15.29 -7.73
C LYS A 87 -15.76 15.88 -9.00
N ALA A 88 -15.42 17.16 -9.00
CA ALA A 88 -14.77 17.84 -10.12
C ALA A 88 -13.36 17.29 -10.45
N LEU A 89 -12.75 16.54 -9.53
CA LEU A 89 -11.42 15.92 -9.69
C LEU A 89 -11.51 14.41 -9.92
N TRP A 90 -12.72 13.84 -9.98
CA TRP A 90 -12.92 12.44 -10.34
C TRP A 90 -12.61 12.20 -11.83
N PRO A 91 -12.11 11.01 -12.22
CA PRO A 91 -11.75 9.86 -11.37
C PRO A 91 -10.25 9.84 -11.01
N ARG A 92 -9.55 10.99 -11.03
CA ARG A 92 -8.07 11.01 -10.92
C ARG A 92 -7.56 10.89 -9.48
N HIS A 93 -8.34 11.34 -8.50
CA HIS A 93 -8.03 11.22 -7.07
C HIS A 93 -6.62 11.67 -6.68
N HIS A 94 -6.13 12.76 -7.28
CA HIS A 94 -4.78 13.25 -6.99
C HIS A 94 -4.65 13.63 -5.51
N GLY A 95 -3.59 13.15 -4.85
CA GLY A 95 -3.34 13.42 -3.43
C GLY A 95 -4.18 12.61 -2.43
N HIS A 96 -4.93 11.60 -2.88
CA HIS A 96 -5.75 10.78 -1.97
C HIS A 96 -4.92 10.03 -0.92
N GLY A 97 -3.70 9.57 -1.25
CA GLY A 97 -2.86 8.82 -0.31
C GLY A 97 -2.56 9.60 0.99
N PRO A 98 -1.89 10.77 0.91
CA PRO A 98 -1.66 11.64 2.08
C PRO A 98 -2.96 12.07 2.78
N ALA A 99 -4.03 12.34 2.02
CA ALA A 99 -5.33 12.68 2.62
C ALA A 99 -5.94 11.52 3.44
N GLY A 100 -5.71 10.29 3.00
CA GLY A 100 -6.16 9.06 3.65
C GLY A 100 -5.53 8.84 5.02
N VAL A 101 -4.29 9.29 5.25
CA VAL A 101 -3.57 9.11 6.53
C VAL A 101 -4.40 9.61 7.72
N LYS A 102 -5.01 10.79 7.60
CA LYS A 102 -5.84 11.37 8.66
C LYS A 102 -7.13 10.56 8.91
N LEU A 103 -7.73 10.02 7.86
CA LEU A 103 -8.90 9.14 7.99
C LEU A 103 -8.54 7.84 8.70
N VAL A 104 -7.40 7.23 8.34
CA VAL A 104 -6.88 6.03 9.01
C VAL A 104 -6.63 6.29 10.49
N GLU A 105 -6.03 7.42 10.84
CA GLU A 105 -5.81 7.81 12.25
C GLU A 105 -7.13 7.91 13.03
N GLN A 106 -8.13 8.59 12.46
CA GLN A 106 -9.44 8.77 13.10
C GLN A 106 -10.19 7.45 13.25
N LEU A 107 -10.20 6.61 12.21
CA LEU A 107 -10.78 5.28 12.23
C LEU A 107 -10.12 4.42 13.32
N CYS A 108 -8.78 4.38 13.35
CA CYS A 108 -8.03 3.58 14.31
C CYS A 108 -8.23 4.07 15.74
N ALA A 109 -8.34 5.38 15.97
CA ALA A 109 -8.65 5.94 17.28
C ALA A 109 -10.05 5.52 17.76
N ARG A 110 -11.05 5.60 16.88
CA ARG A 110 -12.44 5.23 17.19
C ARG A 110 -12.59 3.73 17.49
N LEU A 111 -11.91 2.89 16.71
CA LEU A 111 -11.96 1.43 16.86
C LEU A 111 -10.92 0.88 17.84
N ARG A 112 -10.07 1.73 18.42
CA ARG A 112 -8.97 1.34 19.33
C ARG A 112 -8.03 0.29 18.73
N VAL A 113 -7.67 0.48 17.46
CA VAL A 113 -6.77 -0.42 16.73
C VAL A 113 -5.36 -0.35 17.32
N PRO A 114 -4.66 -1.49 17.51
CA PRO A 114 -3.27 -1.51 17.97
C PRO A 114 -2.35 -0.61 17.15
N ASN A 115 -1.38 0.04 17.83
CA ASN A 115 -0.49 1.04 17.20
C ASN A 115 0.25 0.51 15.98
N ASP A 116 0.79 -0.72 16.03
CA ASP A 116 1.55 -1.28 14.91
C ASP A 116 0.68 -1.49 13.65
N ILE A 117 -0.58 -1.93 13.84
CA ILE A 117 -1.56 -2.08 12.73
C ILE A 117 -1.93 -0.72 12.16
N ARG A 118 -2.25 0.26 13.03
CA ARG A 118 -2.54 1.64 12.60
C ARG A 118 -1.38 2.23 11.80
N ASP A 119 -0.16 2.10 12.31
CA ASP A 119 1.01 2.71 11.70
C ASP A 119 1.31 2.09 10.33
N LEU A 120 1.14 0.78 10.17
CA LEU A 120 1.22 0.14 8.85
C LEU A 120 0.12 0.65 7.91
N ALA A 121 -1.14 0.72 8.37
CA ALA A 121 -2.26 1.19 7.56
C ALA A 121 -2.06 2.62 7.05
N LYS A 122 -1.49 3.51 7.89
CA LYS A 122 -1.12 4.87 7.47
C LYS A 122 -0.08 4.87 6.36
N LEU A 123 0.98 4.06 6.51
CA LEU A 123 2.04 3.97 5.51
C LEU A 123 1.54 3.40 4.18
N VAL A 124 0.66 2.39 4.23
CA VAL A 124 0.05 1.81 3.02
C VAL A 124 -0.86 2.83 2.34
N ALA A 125 -1.74 3.51 3.08
CA ALA A 125 -2.55 4.58 2.51
C ALA A 125 -1.69 5.66 1.82
N GLU A 126 -0.58 6.07 2.43
CA GLU A 126 0.28 7.11 1.89
C GLU A 126 1.12 6.67 0.67
N TYR A 127 1.65 5.44 0.68
CA TYR A 127 2.72 5.03 -0.24
C TYR A 127 2.37 3.90 -1.21
N HIS A 128 1.23 3.21 -1.10
CA HIS A 128 0.94 2.04 -1.95
C HIS A 128 1.02 2.37 -3.46
N ASP A 129 0.52 3.54 -3.86
CA ASP A 129 0.52 4.04 -5.23
C ASP A 129 1.93 4.25 -5.80
N LEU A 130 2.87 4.64 -4.93
CA LEU A 130 4.27 4.85 -5.31
C LEU A 130 4.89 3.54 -5.82
N ILE A 131 4.52 2.41 -5.22
CA ILE A 131 5.07 1.09 -5.54
C ILE A 131 4.69 0.66 -6.96
N HIS A 132 3.49 0.99 -7.43
CA HIS A 132 3.04 0.71 -8.80
C HIS A 132 3.97 1.31 -9.86
N THR A 133 4.64 2.41 -9.53
CA THR A 133 5.55 3.14 -10.42
C THR A 133 7.03 2.85 -10.16
N LEU A 134 7.35 1.84 -9.32
CA LEU A 134 8.72 1.53 -8.91
C LEU A 134 9.77 1.52 -10.04
N PRO A 135 9.51 0.91 -11.22
CA PRO A 135 10.49 0.88 -12.30
C PRO A 135 10.99 2.26 -12.75
N ILE A 136 10.16 3.30 -12.65
CA ILE A 136 10.51 4.68 -13.05
C ILE A 136 10.96 5.58 -11.88
N LEU A 137 10.89 5.10 -10.64
CA LEU A 137 11.33 5.88 -9.46
C LEU A 137 12.83 6.12 -9.46
N GLN A 138 13.25 7.31 -9.04
CA GLN A 138 14.67 7.59 -8.83
C GLN A 138 15.21 6.79 -7.64
N PRO A 139 16.48 6.33 -7.65
CA PRO A 139 17.09 5.60 -6.53
C PRO A 139 16.97 6.34 -5.19
N LYS A 140 17.13 7.67 -5.20
CA LYS A 140 16.92 8.51 -4.01
C LYS A 140 15.50 8.44 -3.44
N THR A 141 14.49 8.25 -4.29
CA THR A 141 13.09 8.12 -3.89
C THR A 141 12.85 6.79 -3.18
N LEU A 142 13.49 5.70 -3.64
CA LEU A 142 13.43 4.40 -2.97
C LEU A 142 14.07 4.45 -1.59
N VAL A 143 15.27 5.04 -1.47
CA VAL A 143 15.93 5.19 -0.15
C VAL A 143 15.10 6.07 0.79
N LYS A 144 14.51 7.16 0.29
CA LYS A 144 13.59 7.99 1.07
C LYS A 144 12.34 7.23 1.50
N LEU A 145 11.78 6.37 0.65
CA LEU A 145 10.66 5.51 1.02
C LEU A 145 11.05 4.60 2.19
N PHE A 146 12.22 3.95 2.15
CA PHE A 146 12.72 3.12 3.25
C PHE A 146 12.89 3.88 4.58
N ASP A 147 13.33 5.14 4.51
CA ASP A 147 13.34 6.05 5.67
C ASP A 147 11.91 6.33 6.17
N SER A 148 10.99 6.72 5.28
CA SER A 148 9.60 7.05 5.61
C SER A 148 8.84 5.90 6.27
N ILE A 149 9.04 4.67 5.79
CA ILE A 149 8.37 3.49 6.34
C ILE A 149 9.09 2.91 7.56
N ASP A 150 10.19 3.52 8.00
CA ASP A 150 11.03 3.06 9.11
C ASP A 150 11.61 1.64 8.89
N ALA A 151 11.92 1.29 7.65
CA ALA A 151 12.38 -0.06 7.28
C ALA A 151 13.67 -0.47 8.02
N TRP A 152 14.53 0.49 8.35
CA TRP A 152 15.79 0.22 9.07
C TRP A 152 15.59 -0.39 10.46
N ARG A 153 14.47 -0.06 11.13
CA ARG A 153 14.11 -0.62 12.44
C ARG A 153 13.01 -1.68 12.32
N LYS A 154 12.14 -1.56 11.32
CA LYS A 154 11.00 -2.44 11.05
C LYS A 154 11.05 -2.99 9.61
N PRO A 155 12.03 -3.86 9.28
CA PRO A 155 12.25 -4.33 7.90
C PRO A 155 11.06 -5.07 7.29
N GLN A 156 10.25 -5.74 8.12
CA GLN A 156 9.02 -6.42 7.71
C GLN A 156 8.03 -5.50 6.97
N ARG A 157 8.07 -4.19 7.22
CA ARG A 157 7.18 -3.22 6.56
C ARG A 157 7.39 -3.16 5.05
N VAL A 158 8.59 -3.45 4.56
CA VAL A 158 8.87 -3.50 3.12
C VAL A 158 8.03 -4.60 2.47
N GLN A 159 8.02 -5.79 3.07
CA GLN A 159 7.23 -6.91 2.57
C GLN A 159 5.73 -6.69 2.75
N GLN A 160 5.31 -6.12 3.87
CA GLN A 160 3.90 -5.80 4.09
C GLN A 160 3.37 -4.82 3.04
N ILE A 161 4.11 -3.74 2.75
CA ILE A 161 3.73 -2.79 1.70
C ILE A 161 3.71 -3.47 0.32
N ALA A 162 4.73 -4.27 -0.01
CA ALA A 162 4.76 -5.03 -1.26
C ALA A 162 3.52 -5.92 -1.43
N LEU A 163 3.12 -6.66 -0.39
CA LEU A 163 1.93 -7.51 -0.40
C LEU A 163 0.64 -6.71 -0.54
N THR A 164 0.51 -5.57 0.16
CA THR A 164 -0.67 -4.72 0.04
C THR A 164 -0.80 -4.09 -1.35
N SER A 165 0.31 -3.69 -1.96
CA SER A 165 0.31 -3.15 -3.33
C SER A 165 0.08 -4.23 -4.38
N GLU A 166 0.56 -5.46 -4.17
CA GLU A 166 0.20 -6.60 -5.03
C GLU A 166 -1.31 -6.90 -4.94
N ALA A 167 -1.86 -6.90 -3.72
CA ALA A 167 -3.29 -7.06 -3.52
C ALA A 167 -4.08 -5.98 -4.25
N ASP A 168 -3.62 -4.72 -4.25
CA ASP A 168 -4.26 -3.60 -4.97
C ASP A 168 -4.35 -3.80 -6.47
N VAL A 169 -3.33 -4.38 -7.10
CA VAL A 169 -3.40 -4.70 -8.54
C VAL A 169 -4.26 -5.93 -8.78
N ARG A 170 -4.04 -7.00 -8.03
CA ARG A 170 -4.72 -8.28 -8.25
C ARG A 170 -6.17 -8.28 -7.74
N GLY A 171 -6.55 -7.28 -6.95
CA GLY A 171 -7.92 -7.02 -6.53
C GLY A 171 -8.78 -6.35 -7.61
N ARG A 172 -8.21 -5.97 -8.77
CA ARG A 172 -8.96 -5.37 -9.87
C ARG A 172 -9.63 -6.44 -10.72
N THR A 173 -10.80 -6.14 -11.27
CA THR A 173 -11.56 -7.12 -12.06
C THR A 173 -10.75 -7.57 -13.28
N GLY A 174 -10.49 -8.87 -13.40
CA GLY A 174 -9.73 -9.45 -14.51
C GLY A 174 -8.20 -9.42 -14.33
N PHE A 175 -7.71 -8.97 -13.17
CA PHE A 175 -6.27 -8.92 -12.82
C PHE A 175 -5.89 -9.91 -11.72
N GLU A 176 -6.79 -10.81 -11.32
CA GLU A 176 -6.62 -11.71 -10.16
C GLU A 176 -5.38 -12.62 -10.28
N ALA A 177 -5.00 -12.95 -11.51
CA ALA A 177 -3.83 -13.74 -11.85
C ALA A 177 -2.68 -12.91 -12.47
N SER A 178 -2.79 -11.58 -12.49
CA SER A 178 -1.73 -10.72 -13.03
C SER A 178 -0.46 -10.82 -12.20
N ASP A 179 0.69 -10.89 -12.87
CA ASP A 179 1.98 -10.77 -12.21
C ASP A 179 2.19 -9.34 -11.70
N TYR A 180 2.82 -9.21 -10.53
CA TYR A 180 3.16 -7.95 -9.90
C TYR A 180 4.66 -7.90 -9.56
N PRO A 181 5.54 -7.63 -10.55
CA PRO A 181 6.99 -7.63 -10.33
C PRO A 181 7.47 -6.52 -9.39
N GLN A 182 6.70 -5.45 -9.21
CA GLN A 182 7.05 -4.29 -8.39
C GLN A 182 7.28 -4.68 -6.93
N GLY A 183 6.49 -5.63 -6.39
CA GLY A 183 6.69 -6.13 -5.03
C GLY A 183 8.06 -6.81 -4.86
N ARG A 184 8.46 -7.67 -5.80
CA ARG A 184 9.76 -8.34 -5.80
C ARG A 184 10.91 -7.35 -5.97
N LEU A 185 10.76 -6.40 -6.89
CA LEU A 185 11.74 -5.33 -7.10
C LEU A 185 11.93 -4.45 -5.86
N LEU A 186 10.86 -4.18 -5.09
CA LEU A 186 10.95 -3.43 -3.83
C LEU A 186 11.79 -4.18 -2.79
N LEU A 187 11.58 -5.49 -2.66
CA LEU A 187 12.33 -6.34 -1.74
C LEU A 187 13.81 -6.40 -2.10
N GLU A 188 14.14 -6.59 -3.38
CA GLU A 188 15.53 -6.59 -3.85
C GLU A 188 16.21 -5.23 -3.64
N ALA A 189 15.53 -4.13 -3.95
CA ALA A 189 16.04 -2.78 -3.70
C ALA A 189 16.34 -2.56 -2.22
N TRP A 190 15.50 -3.11 -1.34
CA TRP A 190 15.68 -3.06 0.11
C TRP A 190 16.92 -3.84 0.55
N GLU A 191 17.10 -5.08 0.07
CA GLU A 191 18.27 -5.89 0.38
C GLU A 191 19.58 -5.17 0.00
N VAL A 192 19.60 -4.58 -1.20
CA VAL A 192 20.74 -3.77 -1.66
C VAL A 192 20.99 -2.58 -0.74
N ALA A 193 19.95 -1.81 -0.39
CA ALA A 193 20.10 -0.66 0.49
C ALA A 193 20.52 -1.05 1.92
N GLN A 194 20.03 -2.17 2.44
CA GLN A 194 20.35 -2.67 3.77
C GLN A 194 21.79 -3.21 3.85
N SER A 195 22.34 -3.73 2.75
CA SER A 195 23.70 -4.28 2.71
C SER A 195 24.82 -3.23 2.88
N VAL A 196 24.51 -1.94 2.73
CA VAL A 196 25.52 -0.88 2.88
C VAL A 196 26.01 -0.79 4.32
N SER A 197 27.29 -1.09 4.50
CA SER A 197 27.94 -1.23 5.81
C SER A 197 28.17 0.12 6.50
N THR A 198 27.55 0.31 7.68
CA THR A 198 27.86 1.43 8.56
C THR A 198 29.31 1.39 9.05
N LYS A 199 29.90 0.19 9.22
CA LYS A 199 31.29 0.03 9.65
C LYS A 199 32.26 0.61 8.61
N GLU A 200 32.00 0.39 7.32
CA GLU A 200 32.83 0.94 6.24
C GLU A 200 32.70 2.46 6.10
N VAL A 201 31.55 3.04 6.47
CA VAL A 201 31.38 4.50 6.54
C VAL A 201 32.25 5.07 7.66
N VAL A 202 32.21 4.48 8.85
CA VAL A 202 33.05 4.91 9.98
C VAL A 202 34.54 4.70 9.70
N ALA A 203 34.91 3.57 9.08
CA ALA A 203 36.30 3.30 8.70
C ALA A 203 36.84 4.28 7.66
N ALA A 204 35.97 4.83 6.80
CA ALA A 204 36.31 5.89 5.85
C ALA A 204 36.48 7.29 6.50
N GLY A 205 36.35 7.40 7.83
CA GLY A 205 36.68 8.60 8.59
C GLY A 205 35.51 9.53 8.90
N PHE A 206 34.29 9.22 8.46
CA PHE A 206 33.08 10.00 8.73
C PHE A 206 32.68 9.90 10.21
N LYS A 207 32.22 11.02 10.80
CA LYS A 207 31.90 11.09 12.24
C LYS A 207 30.56 11.79 12.52
N GLY A 208 29.94 11.47 13.64
CA GLY A 208 28.73 12.14 14.12
C GLY A 208 27.61 12.14 13.07
N ALA A 209 27.07 13.32 12.76
CA ALA A 209 25.99 13.48 11.79
C ALA A 209 26.38 13.07 10.36
N GLU A 210 27.66 13.19 9.98
CA GLU A 210 28.16 12.88 8.64
C GLU A 210 28.03 11.38 8.31
N ILE A 211 28.02 10.52 9.33
CA ILE A 211 27.81 9.07 9.14
C ILE A 211 26.45 8.83 8.48
N ARG A 212 25.41 9.53 8.90
CA ARG A 212 24.06 9.35 8.35
C ARG A 212 24.00 9.83 6.90
N GLU A 213 24.56 10.99 6.62
CA GLU A 213 24.59 11.58 5.28
C GLU A 213 25.33 10.68 4.29
N GLU A 214 26.51 10.21 4.69
CA GLU A 214 27.33 9.32 3.87
C GLU A 214 26.69 7.94 3.69
N LEU A 215 26.08 7.39 4.74
CA LEU A 215 25.36 6.12 4.65
C LEU A 215 24.19 6.24 3.66
N THR A 216 23.41 7.33 3.72
CA THR A 216 22.35 7.60 2.74
C THR A 216 22.92 7.75 1.34
N ARG A 217 24.03 8.49 1.14
CA ARG A 217 24.67 8.64 -0.17
C ARG A 217 25.10 7.30 -0.76
N ARG A 218 25.74 6.43 0.03
CA ARG A 218 26.18 5.10 -0.40
C ARG A 218 25.01 4.18 -0.71
N ARG A 219 23.93 4.23 0.07
CA ARG A 219 22.68 3.50 -0.21
C ARG A 219 22.06 3.91 -1.54
N ILE A 220 21.98 5.21 -1.81
CA ILE A 220 21.47 5.72 -3.08
C ILE A 220 22.33 5.22 -4.23
N ALA A 221 23.65 5.24 -4.10
CA ALA A 221 24.57 4.74 -5.12
C ALA A 221 24.41 3.22 -5.36
N ALA A 222 24.31 2.42 -4.30
CA ALA A 222 24.09 0.98 -4.41
C ALA A 222 22.76 0.64 -5.10
N VAL A 223 21.67 1.31 -4.69
CA VAL A 223 20.35 1.14 -5.33
C VAL A 223 20.37 1.63 -6.79
N ALA A 224 21.13 2.67 -7.12
CA ALA A 224 21.29 3.13 -8.49
C ALA A 224 21.93 2.06 -9.38
N GLN A 225 23.04 1.46 -8.91
CA GLN A 225 23.72 0.38 -9.62
C GLN A 225 22.81 -0.86 -9.82
N TRP A 226 22.08 -1.26 -8.78
CA TRP A 226 21.10 -2.34 -8.89
C TRP A 226 20.00 -2.01 -9.91
N LYS A 227 19.51 -0.77 -9.91
CA LYS A 227 18.42 -0.35 -10.80
C LYS A 227 18.85 -0.34 -12.27
N GLU A 228 20.09 0.03 -12.58
CA GLU A 228 20.64 -0.05 -13.95
C GLU A 228 20.57 -1.48 -14.51
N GLN A 229 20.74 -2.48 -13.67
CA GLN A 229 20.72 -3.89 -14.06
C GLN A 229 19.30 -4.48 -14.13
N ARG A 230 18.40 -4.03 -13.24
CA ARG A 230 17.07 -4.66 -13.04
C ARG A 230 15.91 -3.88 -13.66
N CYS A 231 16.07 -2.58 -13.88
CA CYS A 231 15.07 -1.69 -14.47
C CYS A 231 15.75 -0.74 -15.47
N PRO A 232 16.36 -1.25 -16.55
CA PRO A 232 17.02 -0.40 -17.53
C PRO A 232 16.00 0.60 -18.08
N GLN A 233 16.34 1.89 -18.02
CA GLN A 233 15.51 2.91 -18.66
C GLN A 233 15.52 2.65 -20.17
N PRO A 234 14.37 2.80 -20.86
CA PRO A 234 14.38 2.73 -22.31
C PRO A 234 15.40 3.75 -22.84
N GLN A 235 16.30 3.29 -23.71
CA GLN A 235 17.19 4.18 -24.44
C GLN A 235 16.29 5.06 -25.32
N GLY A 236 16.34 6.37 -25.08
CA GLY A 236 15.57 7.37 -25.83
C GLY A 236 15.99 7.47 -27.28
#